data_AF-A0A7C5TGK1-F1
#
_entry.id   AF-A0A7C5TGK1-F1
#
_cell.length_a   1.000
_cell.length_b   1.000
_cell.length_c   1.000
_cell.angle_alpha   90.00
_cell.angle_beta   90.00
_cell.angle_gamma   90.00
#
_symmetry.space_group_name_H-M   'P 1'
#
loop_
_entity.id
_entity.type
_entity.pdbx_description
1 polymer ?
#
loop_
_entity_poly.entity_id
_entity_poly.type
_entity_poly.pdbx_seq_one_letter_code
_entity_poly.pdbx_strand_id
1 'polypeptide(L)'
;MDNDELELQIREIIMHALKRRVGYDGFVKAIVKALYPNLSIYVEPELVRKLRILIELIDNTEKPKTPYDVPIEEAKQIITNWKGSRYLVDNLGLPEIYEILRYSMQLGRNINLARIIVFINPWGNTAAFKLAFDEGSMREIARNYVTDFIRGQDELVHEVFGKFMSIEDLISRMNNKLKTNIIHLIKHDLEIKDNDLLIMADHGYDIECGDIMCRLCHGNSCAKPIFSLITPLVIVR
;
A
#
# COMPACT_ATOMS: atom_id res chain seq x y z
N MET A 1 8.93 -4.02 17.56
CA MET A 1 7.54 -4.20 17.09
C MET A 1 7.38 -5.65 16.70
N ASP A 2 6.25 -6.27 16.99
CA ASP A 2 5.89 -7.52 16.35
C ASP A 2 5.26 -7.17 14.99
N ASN A 3 5.99 -7.37 13.89
CA ASN A 3 5.45 -7.11 12.54
C ASN A 3 4.14 -7.88 12.33
N ASP A 4 3.98 -9.01 13.02
CA ASP A 4 2.79 -9.86 12.95
C ASP A 4 1.53 -9.11 13.38
N GLU A 5 1.60 -8.18 14.35
CA GLU A 5 0.45 -7.38 14.76
C GLU A 5 0.03 -6.40 13.68
N LEU A 6 1.00 -5.74 13.01
CA LEU A 6 0.72 -4.80 11.92
C LEU A 6 0.14 -5.53 10.70
N GLU A 7 0.72 -6.67 10.33
CA GLU A 7 0.22 -7.56 9.28
C GLU A 7 -1.21 -8.01 9.57
N LEU A 8 -1.49 -8.42 10.80
CA LEU A 8 -2.81 -8.85 11.24
C LEU A 8 -3.85 -7.73 11.12
N GLN A 9 -3.53 -6.52 11.60
CA GLN A 9 -4.45 -5.37 11.52
C GLN A 9 -4.79 -5.01 10.06
N ILE A 10 -3.78 -4.96 9.19
CA ILE A 10 -3.99 -4.67 7.76
C ILE A 10 -4.85 -5.76 7.11
N ARG A 11 -4.58 -7.02 7.41
CA ARG A 11 -5.38 -8.15 6.91
C ARG A 11 -6.82 -8.04 7.38
N GLU A 12 -7.06 -7.76 8.66
CA GLU A 12 -8.42 -7.61 9.19
C GLU A 12 -9.20 -6.47 8.52
N ILE A 13 -8.56 -5.33 8.28
CA ILE A 13 -9.14 -4.18 7.58
C ILE A 13 -9.59 -4.60 6.18
N ILE A 14 -8.71 -5.25 5.42
CA ILE A 14 -8.97 -5.68 4.05
C ILE A 14 -10.08 -6.73 4.02
N MET A 15 -9.99 -7.77 4.87
CA MET A 15 -10.99 -8.82 4.94
C MET A 15 -12.37 -8.28 5.32
N HIS A 16 -12.43 -7.33 6.25
CA HIS A 16 -13.65 -6.64 6.63
C HIS A 16 -14.23 -5.85 5.46
N ALA A 17 -13.41 -5.03 4.78
CA ALA A 17 -13.84 -4.26 3.62
C ALA A 17 -14.36 -5.15 2.47
N LEU A 18 -13.70 -6.29 2.22
CA LEU A 18 -14.15 -7.30 1.24
C LEU A 18 -15.51 -7.91 1.63
N LYS A 19 -15.66 -8.33 2.89
CA LYS A 19 -16.92 -8.89 3.42
C LYS A 19 -18.09 -7.90 3.33
N ARG A 20 -17.81 -6.62 3.56
CA ARG A 20 -18.77 -5.52 3.46
C ARG A 20 -18.97 -4.99 2.03
N ARG A 21 -18.26 -5.56 1.04
CA ARG A 21 -18.32 -5.17 -0.38
C ARG A 21 -18.06 -3.68 -0.60
N VAL A 22 -17.13 -3.12 0.17
CA VAL A 22 -16.72 -1.73 0.04
C VAL A 22 -16.08 -1.52 -1.35
N GLY A 23 -16.37 -0.40 -2.01
CA GLY A 23 -15.68 -0.04 -3.26
C GLY A 23 -14.29 0.56 -2.96
N TYR A 24 -13.44 0.68 -3.98
CA TYR A 24 -12.17 1.42 -3.83
C TYR A 24 -12.42 2.84 -3.29
N ASP A 25 -13.42 3.54 -3.81
CA ASP A 25 -13.81 4.87 -3.35
C ASP A 25 -14.26 4.87 -1.88
N GLY A 26 -15.05 3.87 -1.47
CA GLY A 26 -15.49 3.69 -0.10
C GLY A 26 -14.33 3.41 0.86
N PHE A 27 -13.32 2.67 0.40
CA PHE A 27 -12.13 2.37 1.17
C PHE A 27 -11.27 3.63 1.36
N VAL A 28 -11.04 4.41 0.29
CA VAL A 28 -10.35 5.71 0.36
C VAL A 28 -11.10 6.67 1.30
N LYS A 29 -12.42 6.78 1.18
CA LYS A 29 -13.24 7.60 2.10
C LYS A 29 -13.07 7.17 3.56
N ALA A 30 -12.99 5.87 3.83
CA ALA A 30 -12.79 5.36 5.19
C ALA A 30 -11.42 5.75 5.75
N ILE A 31 -10.36 5.72 4.94
CA ILE A 31 -9.03 6.23 5.30
C ILE A 31 -9.10 7.71 5.64
N VAL A 32 -9.71 8.53 4.76
CA VAL A 32 -9.86 9.96 5.00
C VAL A 32 -10.62 10.23 6.31
N LYS A 33 -11.73 9.53 6.56
CA LYS A 33 -12.51 9.68 7.79
C LYS A 33 -11.79 9.20 9.05
N ALA A 34 -10.89 8.22 8.92
CA ALA A 34 -10.07 7.74 10.02
C ALA A 34 -9.03 8.79 10.43
N LEU A 35 -8.33 9.39 9.45
CA LEU A 35 -7.33 10.44 9.66
C LEU A 35 -7.95 11.79 10.06
N TYR A 36 -9.11 12.13 9.48
CA TYR A 36 -9.77 13.43 9.63
C TYR A 36 -11.22 13.25 10.09
N PRO A 37 -11.46 13.00 11.39
CA PRO A 37 -12.77 12.65 11.94
C PRO A 37 -13.84 13.72 11.75
N ASN A 38 -13.44 14.99 11.63
CA ASN A 38 -14.36 16.13 11.53
C ASN A 38 -14.95 16.31 10.12
N LEU A 39 -14.39 15.65 9.10
CA LEU A 39 -14.91 15.76 7.73
C LEU A 39 -16.24 15.02 7.59
N SER A 40 -17.21 15.68 6.97
CA SER A 40 -18.55 15.13 6.75
C SER A 40 -18.55 14.14 5.57
N ILE A 41 -18.07 12.91 5.83
CA ILE A 41 -18.01 11.82 4.85
C ILE A 41 -18.77 10.63 5.43
N TYR A 42 -19.76 10.13 4.70
CA TYR A 42 -20.50 8.92 5.06
C TYR A 42 -19.72 7.67 4.64
N VAL A 43 -19.42 6.81 5.61
CA VAL A 43 -18.60 5.60 5.42
C VAL A 43 -19.01 4.51 6.40
N GLU A 44 -18.54 3.28 6.15
CA GLU A 44 -18.75 2.13 7.03
C GLU A 44 -18.00 2.35 8.36
N PRO A 45 -18.71 2.49 9.51
CA PRO A 45 -18.08 2.93 10.76
C PRO A 45 -17.05 1.95 11.33
N GLU A 46 -17.27 0.65 11.16
CA GLU A 46 -16.37 -0.36 11.70
C GLU A 46 -15.02 -0.38 10.96
N LEU A 47 -15.03 -0.16 9.65
CA LEU A 47 -13.82 0.02 8.84
C LEU A 47 -13.01 1.23 9.31
N VAL A 48 -13.68 2.35 9.62
CA VAL A 48 -13.02 3.54 10.20
C VAL A 48 -12.39 3.21 11.56
N ARG A 49 -13.11 2.47 12.41
CA ARG A 49 -12.59 2.05 13.73
C ARG A 49 -11.32 1.21 13.60
N LYS A 50 -11.32 0.22 12.70
CA LYS A 50 -10.15 -0.63 12.43
C LYS A 50 -8.97 0.18 11.87
N LEU A 51 -9.23 1.12 10.95
CA LEU A 51 -8.20 2.01 10.41
C LEU A 51 -7.59 2.91 11.49
N ARG A 52 -8.38 3.41 12.45
CA ARG A 52 -7.84 4.19 13.58
C ARG A 52 -6.93 3.38 14.48
N ILE A 53 -7.29 2.12 14.77
CA ILE A 53 -6.41 1.22 15.52
C ILE A 53 -5.09 1.02 14.78
N LEU A 54 -5.14 0.81 13.46
CA LEU A 54 -3.92 0.71 12.64
C LEU A 54 -3.09 2.01 12.69
N ILE A 55 -3.73 3.18 12.58
CA ILE A 55 -3.06 4.49 12.68
C ILE A 55 -2.37 4.64 14.03
N GLU A 56 -3.06 4.36 15.13
CA GLU A 56 -2.51 4.42 16.49
C GLU A 56 -1.35 3.44 16.68
N LEU A 57 -1.46 2.22 16.14
CA LEU A 57 -0.40 1.22 16.18
C LEU A 57 0.85 1.73 15.44
N ILE A 58 0.68 2.30 14.24
CA ILE A 58 1.79 2.87 13.47
C ILE A 58 2.37 4.08 14.20
N ASP A 59 1.57 5.00 14.71
CA ASP A 59 2.04 6.20 15.41
C ASP A 59 2.84 5.88 16.68
N ASN A 60 2.39 4.88 17.45
CA ASN A 60 3.03 4.48 18.70
C ASN A 60 4.23 3.55 18.50
N THR A 61 4.45 3.06 17.28
CA THR A 61 5.60 2.22 16.95
C THR A 61 6.87 3.06 16.87
N GLU A 62 7.89 2.69 17.66
CA GLU A 62 9.24 3.23 17.51
C GLU A 62 9.74 2.97 16.09
N LYS A 63 10.03 4.04 15.35
CA LYS A 63 10.52 3.94 13.97
C LYS A 63 11.96 3.48 13.98
N PRO A 64 12.32 2.49 13.14
CA PRO A 64 13.69 2.03 13.08
C PRO A 64 14.60 3.19 12.67
N LYS A 65 15.76 3.33 13.32
CA LYS A 65 16.70 4.42 12.99
C LYS A 65 17.43 4.14 11.69
N THR A 66 17.48 2.87 11.29
CA THR A 66 18.10 2.41 10.05
C THR A 66 17.18 1.44 9.31
N PRO A 67 17.25 1.36 7.97
CA PRO A 67 16.41 0.43 7.21
C PRO A 67 16.72 -1.07 7.42
N TYR A 68 17.75 -1.41 8.20
CA TYR A 68 18.28 -2.77 8.34
C TYR A 68 17.76 -3.54 9.57
N ASP A 69 16.83 -2.97 10.33
CA ASP A 69 16.37 -3.54 11.59
C ASP A 69 15.35 -4.67 11.38
N VAL A 70 15.76 -5.78 10.73
CA VAL A 70 15.24 -7.17 10.82
C VAL A 70 14.21 -7.70 9.78
N PRO A 71 13.17 -6.99 9.32
CA PRO A 71 12.20 -7.57 8.39
C PRO A 71 12.68 -7.79 6.95
N ILE A 72 13.71 -7.06 6.51
CA ILE A 72 14.12 -7.05 5.10
C ILE A 72 14.76 -8.37 4.64
N GLU A 73 15.40 -9.10 5.56
CA GLU A 73 16.03 -10.39 5.23
C GLU A 73 14.99 -11.49 5.01
N GLU A 74 13.89 -11.52 5.79
CA GLU A 74 12.75 -12.41 5.50
C GLU A 74 12.15 -12.06 4.13
N ALA A 75 11.99 -10.76 3.83
CA ALA A 75 11.53 -10.31 2.52
C ALA A 75 12.42 -10.85 1.39
N LYS A 76 13.74 -10.66 1.49
CA LYS A 76 14.73 -11.15 0.51
C LYS A 76 14.64 -12.67 0.34
N GLN A 77 14.49 -13.42 1.42
CA GLN A 77 14.35 -14.88 1.36
C GLN A 77 13.06 -15.31 0.66
N ILE A 78 11.91 -14.67 0.97
CA ILE A 78 10.63 -14.96 0.32
C ILE A 78 10.73 -14.68 -1.18
N ILE A 79 11.28 -13.51 -1.54
CA ILE A 79 11.44 -13.06 -2.92
C ILE A 79 12.35 -13.99 -3.73
N THR A 80 13.48 -14.41 -3.15
CA THR A 80 14.45 -15.31 -3.79
C THR A 80 13.86 -16.69 -4.05
N ASN A 81 13.01 -17.19 -3.15
CA ASN A 81 12.41 -18.52 -3.25
C ASN A 81 11.07 -18.54 -3.99
N TRP A 82 10.58 -17.39 -4.44
CA TRP A 82 9.29 -17.29 -5.13
C TRP A 82 9.36 -17.82 -6.55
N LYS A 83 8.36 -18.63 -6.94
CA LYS A 83 8.33 -19.33 -8.24
C LYS A 83 7.41 -18.69 -9.28
N GLY A 84 6.55 -17.77 -8.87
CA GLY A 84 5.61 -17.08 -9.77
C GLY A 84 6.08 -15.67 -10.16
N SER A 85 5.15 -14.85 -10.67
CA SER A 85 5.44 -13.48 -11.09
C SER A 85 5.80 -12.60 -9.89
N ARG A 86 6.81 -11.73 -10.07
CA ARG A 86 7.32 -10.83 -9.02
C ARG A 86 7.41 -9.41 -9.55
N TYR A 87 6.74 -8.48 -8.90
CA TYR A 87 6.76 -7.08 -9.26
C TYR A 87 7.36 -6.24 -8.14
N LEU A 88 8.18 -5.28 -8.52
CA LEU A 88 8.52 -4.13 -7.70
C LEU A 88 7.74 -2.93 -8.22
N VAL A 89 7.04 -2.21 -7.36
CA VAL A 89 6.25 -1.01 -7.70
C VAL A 89 6.88 0.20 -7.02
N ASP A 90 7.08 1.30 -7.75
CA ASP A 90 7.49 2.58 -7.15
C ASP A 90 6.29 3.25 -6.49
N ASN A 91 6.09 3.02 -5.18
CA ASN A 91 4.93 3.46 -4.39
C ASN A 91 3.64 2.61 -4.58
N LEU A 92 3.15 2.02 -3.48
CA LEU A 92 1.89 1.26 -3.43
C LEU A 92 1.12 1.54 -2.14
N GLY A 93 0.03 2.29 -2.25
CA GLY A 93 -0.83 2.64 -1.13
C GLY A 93 -1.71 1.49 -0.64
N LEU A 94 -2.22 1.64 0.58
CA LEU A 94 -3.21 0.72 1.16
C LEU A 94 -4.47 0.54 0.28
N PRO A 95 -5.00 1.60 -0.40
CA PRO A 95 -6.10 1.44 -1.35
C PRO A 95 -5.80 0.49 -2.52
N GLU A 96 -4.58 0.53 -3.07
CA GLU A 96 -4.17 -0.32 -4.19
C GLU A 96 -3.98 -1.77 -3.74
N ILE A 97 -3.39 -2.00 -2.56
CA ILE A 97 -3.31 -3.33 -1.95
C ILE A 97 -4.71 -3.92 -1.80
N TYR A 98 -5.65 -3.13 -1.28
CA TYR A 98 -7.06 -3.53 -1.18
C TYR A 98 -7.66 -3.88 -2.54
N GLU A 99 -7.43 -3.06 -3.57
CA GLU A 99 -7.96 -3.31 -4.91
C GLU A 99 -7.40 -4.59 -5.54
N ILE A 100 -6.09 -4.83 -5.42
CA ILE A 100 -5.44 -6.03 -5.94
C ILE A 100 -6.14 -7.28 -5.39
N LEU A 101 -6.38 -7.30 -4.07
CA LEU A 101 -7.05 -8.43 -3.42
C LEU A 101 -8.54 -8.50 -3.76
N ARG A 102 -9.22 -7.35 -3.86
CA ARG A 102 -10.64 -7.28 -4.28
C ARG A 102 -10.82 -7.83 -5.69
N TYR A 103 -9.97 -7.43 -6.64
CA TYR A 103 -10.01 -7.90 -8.01
C TYR A 103 -9.63 -9.37 -8.12
N SER A 104 -8.61 -9.83 -7.38
CA SER A 104 -8.25 -11.25 -7.27
C SER A 104 -9.43 -12.12 -6.81
N MET A 105 -10.18 -11.66 -5.80
CA MET A 105 -11.38 -12.35 -5.32
C MET A 105 -12.47 -12.42 -6.39
N GLN A 106 -12.65 -11.37 -7.20
CA GLN A 106 -13.61 -11.35 -8.30
C GLN A 106 -13.25 -12.36 -9.40
N LEU A 107 -11.96 -12.62 -9.59
CA LEU A 107 -11.44 -13.65 -10.50
C LEU A 107 -11.50 -15.07 -9.91
N GLY A 108 -12.03 -15.22 -8.69
CA GLY A 108 -12.25 -16.52 -8.04
C GLY A 108 -11.04 -17.08 -7.29
N ARG A 109 -10.01 -16.26 -7.03
CA ARG A 109 -8.89 -16.64 -6.15
C ARG A 109 -9.30 -16.65 -4.69
N ASN A 110 -8.69 -17.53 -3.89
CA ASN A 110 -8.99 -17.63 -2.47
C ASN A 110 -8.16 -16.62 -1.68
N ILE A 111 -8.71 -15.42 -1.49
CA ILE A 111 -8.04 -14.33 -0.75
C ILE A 111 -7.71 -14.66 0.71
N ASN A 112 -8.24 -15.73 1.30
CA ASN A 112 -7.79 -16.17 2.62
C ASN A 112 -6.34 -16.69 2.62
N LEU A 113 -5.83 -17.09 1.46
CA LEU A 113 -4.44 -17.52 1.24
C LEU A 113 -3.50 -16.36 0.92
N ALA A 114 -4.04 -15.15 0.71
CA ALA A 114 -3.20 -13.98 0.51
C ALA A 114 -2.50 -13.61 1.83
N ARG A 115 -1.21 -13.25 1.72
CA ARG A 115 -0.41 -12.75 2.84
C ARG A 115 0.04 -11.33 2.50
N ILE A 116 0.01 -10.45 3.49
CA ILE A 116 0.50 -9.08 3.36
C ILE A 116 1.52 -8.92 4.45
N ILE A 117 2.78 -8.87 4.05
CA ILE A 117 3.91 -8.64 4.93
C ILE A 117 4.23 -7.16 4.87
N VAL A 118 4.49 -6.55 6.01
CA VAL A 118 4.72 -5.10 6.08
C VAL A 118 5.94 -4.74 6.90
N PHE A 119 6.68 -3.78 6.37
CA PHE A 119 7.89 -3.26 7.00
C PHE A 119 7.77 -1.76 7.14
N ILE A 120 8.36 -1.20 8.20
CA ILE A 120 8.38 0.25 8.41
C ILE A 120 9.61 0.84 7.72
N ASN A 121 9.38 1.57 6.64
CA ASN A 121 10.34 2.46 6.03
C ASN A 121 10.37 3.76 6.86
N PRO A 122 11.46 4.04 7.59
CA PRO A 122 11.48 5.12 8.57
C PRO A 122 11.42 6.51 7.95
N TRP A 123 11.65 6.63 6.64
CA TRP A 123 11.65 7.91 5.93
C TRP A 123 10.51 8.04 4.92
N GLY A 124 9.71 6.98 4.71
CA GLY A 124 8.63 6.96 3.73
C GLY A 124 9.10 7.34 2.32
N ASN A 125 10.30 6.90 1.93
CA ASN A 125 10.91 7.24 0.65
C ASN A 125 11.80 6.12 0.10
N THR A 126 12.11 6.19 -1.19
CA THR A 126 12.94 5.21 -1.89
C THR A 126 14.37 5.09 -1.33
N ALA A 127 14.92 6.13 -0.69
CA ALA A 127 16.31 6.11 -0.22
C ALA A 127 16.52 5.08 0.90
N ALA A 128 15.58 4.98 1.84
CA ALA A 128 15.63 3.95 2.88
C ALA A 128 15.58 2.55 2.29
N PHE A 129 14.73 2.35 1.28
CA PHE A 129 14.55 1.05 0.64
C PHE A 129 15.81 0.59 -0.11
N LYS A 130 16.43 1.49 -0.88
CA LYS A 130 17.72 1.23 -1.55
C LYS A 130 18.82 0.82 -0.58
N LEU A 131 18.89 1.50 0.57
CA LEU A 131 19.81 1.11 1.64
C LEU A 131 19.46 -0.30 2.15
N ALA A 132 18.20 -0.60 2.45
CA ALA A 132 17.80 -1.92 2.97
C ALA A 132 18.21 -3.10 2.06
N PHE A 133 18.27 -2.86 0.74
CA PHE A 133 18.71 -3.84 -0.25
C PHE A 133 20.20 -3.77 -0.60
N ASP A 134 20.94 -2.77 -0.11
CA ASP A 134 22.33 -2.48 -0.49
C ASP A 134 22.51 -2.23 -2.01
N GLU A 135 21.60 -1.45 -2.60
CA GLU A 135 21.56 -1.19 -4.05
C GLU A 135 21.53 0.31 -4.37
N GLY A 136 22.11 0.70 -5.51
CA GLY A 136 22.18 2.11 -5.94
C GLY A 136 20.85 2.67 -6.46
N SER A 137 19.95 1.80 -6.93
CA SER A 137 18.72 2.15 -7.61
C SER A 137 17.62 1.09 -7.52
N MET A 138 16.35 1.51 -7.65
CA MET A 138 15.20 0.58 -7.76
C MET A 138 15.31 -0.38 -8.94
N ARG A 139 16.01 0.03 -10.02
CA ARG A 139 16.25 -0.84 -11.17
C ARG A 139 17.23 -1.97 -10.85
N GLU A 140 18.24 -1.72 -10.02
CA GLU A 140 19.17 -2.75 -9.56
C GLU A 140 18.47 -3.72 -8.61
N ILE A 141 17.67 -3.21 -7.66
CA ILE A 141 16.82 -4.05 -6.81
C ILE A 141 15.92 -4.93 -7.68
N ALA A 142 15.28 -4.34 -8.69
CA ALA A 142 14.41 -5.09 -9.58
C ALA A 142 15.15 -6.20 -10.31
N ARG A 143 16.32 -5.89 -10.88
CA ARG A 143 17.15 -6.87 -11.60
C ARG A 143 17.61 -8.03 -10.70
N ASN A 144 17.92 -7.74 -9.45
CA ASN A 144 18.54 -8.70 -8.54
C ASN A 144 17.51 -9.54 -7.77
N TYR A 145 16.31 -9.00 -7.54
CA TYR A 145 15.32 -9.62 -6.65
C TYR A 145 13.97 -9.94 -7.31
N VAL A 146 13.48 -9.15 -8.27
CA VAL A 146 12.14 -9.37 -8.87
C VAL A 146 12.19 -9.58 -10.38
N THR A 147 11.04 -9.79 -10.99
CA THR A 147 10.94 -10.02 -12.44
C THR A 147 10.78 -8.70 -13.19
N ASP A 148 9.93 -7.80 -12.67
CA ASP A 148 9.62 -6.54 -13.35
C ASP A 148 9.54 -5.35 -12.38
N PHE A 149 9.94 -4.17 -12.89
CA PHE A 149 9.79 -2.88 -12.20
C PHE A 149 8.66 -2.06 -12.82
N ILE A 150 7.56 -1.94 -12.09
CA ILE A 150 6.41 -1.10 -12.41
C ILE A 150 6.71 0.32 -11.95
N ARG A 151 6.65 1.25 -12.91
CA ARG A 151 6.99 2.66 -12.71
C ARG A 151 5.79 3.58 -12.87
N GLY A 152 5.90 4.77 -12.30
CA GLY A 152 4.98 5.89 -12.50
C GLY A 152 3.87 6.01 -11.47
N GLN A 153 3.76 5.10 -10.49
CA GLN A 153 2.82 5.30 -9.38
C GLN A 153 3.28 6.47 -8.50
N ASP A 154 4.57 6.52 -8.17
CA ASP A 154 5.18 7.63 -7.42
C ASP A 154 5.08 8.98 -8.17
N GLU A 155 5.30 8.97 -9.49
CA GLU A 155 5.14 10.15 -10.34
C GLU A 155 3.70 10.66 -10.31
N LEU A 156 2.70 9.77 -10.38
CA LEU A 156 1.31 10.16 -10.23
C LEU A 156 1.05 10.80 -8.86
N VAL A 157 1.57 10.19 -7.79
CA VAL A 157 1.44 10.70 -6.41
C VAL A 157 1.98 12.13 -6.32
N HIS A 158 3.12 12.43 -6.93
CA HIS A 158 3.70 13.77 -6.92
C HIS A 158 3.03 14.76 -7.87
N GLU A 159 2.91 14.43 -9.15
CA GLU A 159 2.56 15.41 -10.19
C GLU A 159 1.05 15.66 -10.30
N VAL A 160 0.26 14.61 -10.10
CA VAL A 160 -1.21 14.67 -10.21
C VAL A 160 -1.82 14.89 -8.84
N PHE A 161 -1.40 14.08 -7.87
CA PHE A 161 -2.06 14.01 -6.57
C PHE A 161 -1.40 14.84 -5.48
N GLY A 162 -0.18 15.36 -5.71
CA GLY A 162 0.56 16.16 -4.74
C GLY A 162 0.00 17.57 -4.54
N LYS A 163 -0.97 17.98 -5.36
CA LYS A 163 -1.67 19.27 -5.27
C LYS A 163 -3.00 19.10 -4.54
N PHE A 164 -3.31 20.02 -3.64
CA PHE A 164 -4.60 20.05 -2.97
C PHE A 164 -5.75 20.19 -3.96
N MET A 165 -6.74 19.31 -3.83
CA MET A 165 -7.98 19.28 -4.61
C MET A 165 -9.15 18.86 -3.72
N SER A 166 -10.38 19.00 -4.19
CA SER A 166 -11.54 18.55 -3.42
C SER A 166 -11.45 17.05 -3.12
N ILE A 167 -12.00 16.61 -1.98
CA ILE A 167 -12.07 15.18 -1.62
C ILE A 167 -12.71 14.35 -2.74
N GLU A 168 -13.75 14.87 -3.37
CA GLU A 168 -14.47 14.20 -4.46
C GLU A 168 -13.58 14.04 -5.69
N ASP A 169 -12.87 15.10 -6.09
CA ASP A 169 -11.92 15.06 -7.20
C ASP A 169 -10.77 14.10 -6.92
N LEU A 170 -10.24 14.12 -5.69
CA LEU A 170 -9.15 13.25 -5.28
C LEU A 170 -9.56 11.78 -5.44
N ILE A 171 -10.69 11.39 -4.81
CA ILE A 171 -11.18 10.01 -4.86
C ILE A 171 -11.49 9.58 -6.29
N SER A 172 -12.17 10.44 -7.07
CA SER A 172 -12.49 10.18 -8.46
C SER A 172 -11.22 9.93 -9.29
N ARG A 173 -10.21 10.78 -9.14
CA ARG A 173 -8.94 10.65 -9.85
C ARG A 173 -8.12 9.44 -9.40
N MET A 174 -8.10 9.12 -8.10
CA MET A 174 -7.43 7.92 -7.59
C MET A 174 -8.06 6.65 -8.17
N ASN A 175 -9.40 6.57 -8.17
CA ASN A 175 -10.15 5.46 -8.77
C ASN A 175 -9.91 5.33 -10.28
N ASN A 176 -9.75 6.45 -10.99
CA ASN A 176 -9.53 6.44 -12.44
C ASN A 176 -8.07 6.22 -12.87
N LYS A 177 -7.10 6.69 -12.06
CA LYS A 177 -5.67 6.63 -12.38
C LYS A 177 -4.95 5.54 -11.59
N LEU A 178 -4.80 5.67 -10.26
CA LEU A 178 -3.96 4.75 -9.47
C LEU A 178 -4.49 3.31 -9.55
N LYS A 179 -5.77 3.13 -9.24
CA LYS A 179 -6.47 1.84 -9.31
C LYS A 179 -6.41 1.22 -10.70
N THR A 180 -6.75 1.98 -11.75
CA THR A 180 -6.74 1.49 -13.13
C THR A 180 -5.33 1.12 -13.57
N ASN A 181 -4.35 1.96 -13.24
CA ASN A 181 -2.96 1.78 -13.65
C ASN A 181 -2.37 0.51 -13.02
N ILE A 182 -2.55 0.32 -11.70
CA ILE A 182 -2.01 -0.88 -11.05
C ILE A 182 -2.66 -2.13 -11.61
N ILE A 183 -4.00 -2.17 -11.72
CA ILE A 183 -4.69 -3.34 -12.26
C ILE A 183 -4.26 -3.60 -13.70
N HIS A 184 -4.15 -2.59 -14.56
CA HIS A 184 -3.72 -2.77 -15.95
C HIS A 184 -2.33 -3.40 -16.06
N LEU A 185 -1.39 -2.99 -15.23
CA LEU A 185 0.01 -3.44 -15.27
C LEU A 185 0.20 -4.90 -14.86
N ILE A 186 -0.65 -5.42 -13.97
CA ILE A 186 -0.56 -6.80 -13.47
C ILE A 186 -1.78 -7.65 -13.85
N LYS A 187 -2.64 -7.15 -14.75
CA LYS A 187 -3.94 -7.76 -15.06
C LYS A 187 -3.80 -9.20 -15.52
N HIS A 188 -2.89 -9.43 -16.45
CA HIS A 188 -2.66 -10.74 -17.06
C HIS A 188 -2.35 -11.80 -16.00
N ASP A 189 -1.45 -11.49 -15.06
CA ASP A 189 -1.06 -12.39 -13.98
C ASP A 189 -2.19 -12.62 -12.97
N LEU A 190 -3.00 -11.60 -12.70
CA LEU A 190 -4.19 -11.73 -11.85
C LEU A 190 -5.23 -12.67 -12.47
N GLU A 191 -5.44 -12.61 -13.79
CA GLU A 191 -6.43 -13.42 -14.54
C GLU A 191 -6.08 -14.92 -14.60
N ILE A 192 -4.81 -15.30 -14.41
CA ILE A 192 -4.39 -16.70 -14.36
C ILE A 192 -4.60 -17.24 -12.94
N LYS A 193 -5.70 -17.95 -12.69
CA LYS A 193 -6.13 -18.38 -11.34
C LYS A 193 -5.06 -19.11 -10.51
N ASP A 194 -4.23 -19.93 -11.15
CA ASP A 194 -3.19 -20.74 -10.47
C ASP A 194 -1.80 -20.08 -10.49
N ASN A 195 -1.71 -18.82 -10.92
CA ASN A 195 -0.43 -18.10 -10.98
C ASN A 195 -0.14 -17.40 -9.66
N ASP A 196 0.91 -17.82 -8.99
CA ASP A 196 1.39 -17.19 -7.77
C ASP A 196 1.97 -15.79 -8.09
N LEU A 197 1.44 -14.74 -7.45
CA LEU A 197 1.88 -13.35 -7.63
C LEU A 197 2.48 -12.77 -6.34
N LEU A 198 3.65 -12.17 -6.45
CA LEU A 198 4.31 -11.40 -5.39
C LEU A 198 4.50 -9.95 -5.85
N ILE A 199 4.07 -9.01 -5.04
CA ILE A 199 4.17 -7.57 -5.32
C ILE A 199 4.85 -6.90 -4.13
N MET A 200 5.95 -6.22 -4.40
CA MET A 200 6.68 -5.43 -3.42
C MET A 200 6.60 -3.95 -3.80
N ALA A 201 6.56 -3.06 -2.82
CA ALA A 201 6.79 -1.63 -3.05
C ALA A 201 7.74 -1.07 -2.00
N ASP A 202 8.42 0.02 -2.34
CA ASP A 202 9.40 0.69 -1.49
C ASP A 202 8.77 1.52 -0.36
N HIS A 203 7.55 2.00 -0.58
CA HIS A 203 6.70 2.67 0.39
C HIS A 203 5.25 2.77 -0.11
N GLY A 204 4.36 3.34 0.70
CA GLY A 204 3.03 3.78 0.29
C GLY A 204 2.93 5.31 0.19
N TYR A 205 1.70 5.81 0.32
CA TYR A 205 1.39 7.22 0.44
C TYR A 205 0.34 7.46 1.54
N ASP A 206 0.30 8.69 2.04
CA ASP A 206 -0.75 9.20 2.93
C ASP A 206 -1.72 10.09 2.16
N ILE A 207 -2.91 10.28 2.74
CA ILE A 207 -3.87 11.30 2.31
C ILE A 207 -3.80 12.43 3.32
N GLU A 208 -3.36 13.61 2.89
CA GLU A 208 -3.32 14.79 3.73
C GLU A 208 -4.47 15.72 3.36
N CYS A 209 -5.29 16.08 4.34
CA CYS A 209 -6.42 16.98 4.20
C CYS A 209 -6.25 18.22 5.07
N GLY A 210 -6.63 19.38 4.52
CA GLY A 210 -7.01 20.56 5.28
C GLY A 210 -8.50 20.47 5.64
N ASP A 211 -9.27 21.49 5.26
CA ASP A 211 -10.74 21.45 5.33
C ASP A 211 -11.30 20.40 4.35
N ILE A 212 -11.88 20.80 3.24
CA ILE A 212 -12.42 19.88 2.21
C ILE A 212 -11.42 19.57 1.10
N MET A 213 -10.19 20.05 1.24
CA MET A 213 -9.13 19.95 0.25
C MET A 213 -8.09 18.95 0.73
N CYS A 214 -7.82 17.94 -0.11
CA CYS A 214 -6.88 16.87 0.18
C CYS A 214 -5.87 16.70 -0.96
N ARG A 215 -4.73 16.08 -0.63
CA ARG A 215 -3.68 15.66 -1.56
C ARG A 215 -3.09 14.32 -1.12
N LEU A 216 -2.33 13.68 -2.00
CA LEU A 216 -1.44 12.59 -1.61
C LEU A 216 -0.05 13.13 -1.27
N CYS A 217 0.63 12.48 -0.35
CA CYS A 217 2.01 12.78 0.02
C CYS A 217 2.70 11.53 0.56
N HIS A 218 4.02 11.57 0.70
CA HIS A 218 4.77 10.56 1.45
C HIS A 218 6.06 11.15 2.03
N GLY A 219 6.57 10.51 3.09
CA GLY A 219 7.80 10.90 3.76
C GLY A 219 7.79 12.36 4.18
N ASN A 220 8.86 13.09 3.87
CA ASN A 220 9.04 14.49 4.25
C ASN A 220 8.08 15.46 3.54
N SER A 221 7.34 15.01 2.53
CA SER A 221 6.32 15.86 1.88
C SER A 221 5.00 15.89 2.66
N CYS A 222 4.81 15.02 3.65
CA CYS A 222 3.65 14.98 4.53
C CYS A 222 3.89 15.74 5.85
N ALA A 223 2.86 16.35 6.42
CA ALA A 223 2.92 16.87 7.79
C ALA A 223 3.04 15.74 8.83
N LYS A 224 2.34 14.62 8.60
CA LYS A 224 2.36 13.45 9.48
C LYS A 224 2.31 12.14 8.66
N PRO A 225 3.46 11.58 8.28
CA PRO A 225 3.50 10.33 7.53
C PRO A 225 3.08 9.15 8.40
N ILE A 226 2.13 8.34 7.94
CA ILE A 226 1.61 7.15 8.63
C ILE A 226 1.64 5.97 7.67
N PHE A 227 0.76 5.94 6.68
CA PHE A 227 0.65 4.86 5.71
C PHE A 227 1.78 4.90 4.69
N SER A 228 2.37 6.07 4.43
CA SER A 228 3.57 6.17 3.59
C SER A 228 4.80 5.51 4.20
N LEU A 229 4.80 5.21 5.49
CA LEU A 229 5.88 4.46 6.13
C LEU A 229 5.77 2.95 5.86
N ILE A 230 4.64 2.46 5.34
CA ILE A 230 4.44 1.04 5.08
C ILE A 230 5.16 0.67 3.78
N THR A 231 6.04 -0.33 3.86
CA THR A 231 6.64 -1.04 2.73
C THR A 231 5.94 -2.39 2.62
N PRO A 232 5.02 -2.57 1.66
CA PRO A 232 4.24 -3.79 1.54
C PRO A 232 4.95 -4.85 0.68
N LEU A 233 4.78 -6.10 1.09
CA LEU A 233 5.03 -7.30 0.29
C LEU A 233 3.73 -8.12 0.27
N VAL A 234 3.01 -8.03 -0.85
CA VAL A 234 1.71 -8.66 -1.07
C VAL A 234 1.90 -9.96 -1.83
N ILE A 235 1.40 -11.04 -1.26
CA ILE A 235 1.44 -12.38 -1.83
C ILE A 235 0.02 -12.82 -2.15
N VAL A 236 -0.25 -13.13 -3.41
CA VAL A 236 -1.53 -13.64 -3.91
C VAL A 236 -1.31 -15.04 -4.48
N ARG A 237 -2.13 -15.98 -4.00
CA ARG A 237 -2.19 -17.37 -4.45
C ARG A 237 -3.58 -17.66 -5.02
#